data_AF-S4P0L3-F1
#
_entry.id   AF-S4P0L3-F1
#
_cell.length_a   1.000
_cell.length_b   1.000
_cell.length_c   1.000
_cell.angle_alpha   90.00
_cell.angle_beta   90.00
_cell.angle_gamma   90.00
#
_symmetry.space_group_name_H-M   'P 1'
#
loop_
_entity.id
_entity.type
_entity.pdbx_description
1 polymer ?
#
loop_
_entity_poly.entity_id
_entity_poly.type
_entity_poly.pdbx_seq_one_letter_code
_entity_poly.pdbx_strand_id
1 'polypeptide(L)' 'RKEPRNSNDKQEKEYVCLVGNCHAHFKEELNLSYHRRCHKDGDITCAECSEIFTTVEQLHIHLWKIHK' A
#
# COMPACT_ATOMS: atom_id res chain seq x y z
N ARG A 1 9.46 -26.96 -0.89
CA ARG A 1 8.43 -27.18 -1.93
C ARG A 1 7.08 -27.42 -1.24
N LYS A 2 6.26 -26.38 -1.14
CA LYS A 2 4.89 -26.36 -0.62
C LYS A 2 4.22 -25.26 -1.47
N GLU A 3 3.15 -25.43 -2.24
CA GLU A 3 2.01 -26.36 -2.21
C GLU A 3 1.43 -26.55 -3.63
N PRO A 4 0.63 -27.60 -3.91
CA PRO A 4 -0.11 -27.69 -5.16
C PRO A 4 -1.44 -26.93 -4.99
N ARG A 5 -1.62 -25.84 -5.73
CA ARG A 5 -2.92 -25.16 -5.81
C ARG A 5 -3.53 -25.42 -7.18
N ASN A 6 -4.36 -26.46 -7.26
CA ASN A 6 -5.28 -26.64 -8.38
C ASN A 6 -6.67 -26.24 -7.89
N SER A 7 -7.25 -25.19 -8.47
CA SER A 7 -8.65 -25.17 -8.91
C SER A 7 -9.00 -23.80 -9.51
N ASN A 8 -9.50 -23.87 -10.75
CA ASN A 8 -10.35 -22.91 -11.45
C ASN A 8 -9.73 -21.63 -12.04
N ASP A 9 -9.61 -21.71 -13.37
CA ASP A 9 -9.89 -20.67 -14.35
C ASP A 9 -10.82 -19.55 -13.85
N LYS A 10 -10.22 -18.44 -13.48
CA LYS A 10 -10.78 -17.09 -13.57
C LYS A 10 -9.60 -16.16 -13.49
N GLN A 11 -8.95 -15.95 -14.64
CA GLN A 11 -7.98 -14.88 -14.91
C GLN A 11 -7.33 -14.33 -13.64
N GLU A 12 -6.23 -14.95 -13.17
CA GLU A 12 -5.45 -14.50 -12.01
C GLU A 12 -4.79 -13.15 -12.34
N LYS A 13 -5.60 -12.10 -12.43
CA LYS A 13 -5.14 -10.74 -12.48
C LYS A 13 -4.81 -10.41 -11.03
N GLU A 14 -3.56 -10.60 -10.68
CA GLU A 14 -3.02 -10.26 -9.37
C GLU A 14 -3.25 -8.74 -9.18
N TYR A 15 -4.23 -8.37 -8.35
CA TYR A 15 -4.52 -6.96 -8.10
C TYR A 15 -3.57 -6.47 -7.03
N VAL A 16 -2.36 -6.15 -7.45
CA VAL A 16 -1.29 -5.64 -6.59
C VAL A 16 -1.40 -4.12 -6.45
N CYS A 17 -1.27 -3.67 -5.22
CA CYS A 17 -0.95 -2.28 -4.96
C CYS A 17 0.50 -2.04 -5.39
N LEU A 18 0.72 -1.01 -6.19
CA LEU A 18 2.04 -0.54 -6.62
C LEU A 18 2.30 0.87 -6.09
N VAL A 19 1.57 1.27 -5.05
CA VAL A 19 1.69 2.60 -4.44
C VAL A 19 2.88 2.56 -3.48
N GLY A 20 3.95 3.25 -3.83
CA GLY A 20 5.17 3.34 -3.02
C GLY A 20 5.72 1.96 -2.62
N ASN A 21 5.97 1.77 -1.32
CA ASN A 21 6.44 0.49 -0.77
C ASN A 21 5.30 -0.49 -0.42
N CYS A 22 4.05 -0.18 -0.79
CA CYS A 22 2.90 -1.02 -0.48
C CYS A 22 2.83 -2.24 -1.39
N HIS A 23 3.22 -3.41 -0.87
CA HIS A 23 3.13 -4.70 -1.57
C HIS A 23 1.89 -5.50 -1.13
N ALA A 24 0.72 -4.86 -1.15
CA ALA A 24 -0.54 -5.52 -0.81
C ALA A 24 -1.12 -6.23 -2.04
N HIS A 25 -1.43 -7.53 -1.89
CA HIS A 25 -2.00 -8.37 -2.94
C HIS A 25 -3.48 -8.62 -2.67
N PHE A 26 -4.33 -8.31 -3.65
CA PHE A 26 -5.77 -8.53 -3.57
C PHE A 26 -6.22 -9.52 -4.64
N LYS A 27 -7.28 -10.28 -4.31
CA LYS A 27 -7.92 -11.23 -5.24
C LYS A 27 -8.98 -10.56 -6.12
N GLU A 28 -9.37 -9.34 -5.78
CA GLU A 28 -10.49 -8.63 -6.41
C GLU A 28 -10.13 -7.16 -6.65
N GLU A 29 -10.56 -6.63 -7.80
CA GLU A 29 -10.31 -5.24 -8.20
C GLU A 29 -10.99 -4.24 -7.26
N LEU A 30 -12.19 -4.57 -6.76
CA LEU A 30 -12.95 -3.72 -5.84
C LEU A 30 -12.15 -3.43 -4.56
N ASN A 31 -11.51 -4.45 -3.99
CA ASN A 31 -10.70 -4.32 -2.77
C ASN A 31 -9.44 -3.51 -3.03
N LEU A 32 -8.77 -3.71 -4.17
CA LEU A 32 -7.63 -2.88 -4.56
C LEU A 32 -8.06 -1.41 -4.75
N SER A 33 -9.21 -1.16 -5.36
CA SER A 33 -9.73 0.18 -5.60
C SER A 33 -10.08 0.91 -4.30
N TYR A 34 -10.70 0.21 -3.33
CA TYR A 34 -10.93 0.73 -1.99
C TYR A 34 -9.62 1.01 -1.25
N HIS A 35 -8.67 0.06 -1.28
CA HIS A 35 -7.35 0.21 -0.68
C HIS A 35 -6.56 1.39 -1.26
N ARG A 36 -6.63 1.61 -2.59
CA ARG A 36 -6.03 2.78 -3.25
C ARG A 36 -6.63 4.11 -2.79
N ARG A 37 -7.92 4.14 -2.45
CA ARG A 37 -8.54 5.33 -1.87
C ARG A 37 -8.05 5.59 -0.45
N CYS A 38 -7.76 4.57 0.33
CA CYS A 38 -7.16 4.74 1.65
C CYS A 38 -5.77 5.37 1.61
N HIS A 39 -4.98 5.15 0.56
CA HIS A 39 -3.76 5.94 0.33
C HIS A 39 -4.16 7.40 0.10
N LYS A 40 -4.97 7.67 -0.91
CA LYS A 40 -5.36 9.05 -1.25
C LYS A 40 -6.02 9.85 -0.09
N ASP A 41 -6.76 9.19 0.78
CA ASP A 41 -7.46 9.79 1.94
C ASP A 41 -6.61 9.79 3.22
N GLY A 42 -5.54 8.99 3.27
CA GLY A 42 -4.66 8.78 4.43
C GLY A 42 -3.22 9.25 4.26
N ASP A 43 -2.89 9.88 3.13
CA ASP A 43 -1.56 10.38 2.81
C ASP A 43 -1.24 11.65 3.62
N ILE A 44 -0.62 11.45 4.78
CA ILE A 44 -0.06 12.52 5.59
C ILE A 44 1.30 12.85 5.00
N THR A 45 1.37 13.98 4.30
CA THR A 45 2.57 14.40 3.59
C THR A 45 3.51 15.18 4.49
N CYS A 46 4.80 14.85 4.47
CA CYS A 46 5.83 15.62 5.12
C CYS A 46 6.05 16.95 4.38
N ALA A 47 5.99 18.08 5.08
CA ALA A 47 6.12 19.40 4.46
C ALA A 47 7.53 19.70 3.92
N GLU A 48 8.57 19.02 4.43
CA GLU A 48 9.97 19.27 4.07
C GLU A 48 10.43 18.46 2.86
N CYS A 49 9.97 17.21 2.71
CA CYS A 49 10.39 16.31 1.63
C CYS A 49 9.25 15.79 0.76
N SER A 50 7.99 16.16 1.07
CA SER A 50 6.78 15.64 0.41
C SER A 50 6.67 14.12 0.39
N GLU A 51 7.36 13.42 1.31
CA GLU A 51 7.16 11.99 1.52
C GLU A 51 5.79 11.74 2.14
N ILE A 52 5.19 10.64 1.71
CA ILE A 52 3.81 10.27 2.03
C ILE A 52 3.84 9.21 3.13
N PHE A 53 3.12 9.47 4.22
CA PHE A 53 2.99 8.55 5.34
C PHE A 53 1.52 8.17 5.54
N THR A 54 1.28 6.90 5.84
CA THR A 54 -0.07 6.36 6.09
C THR A 54 -0.57 6.61 7.51
N THR A 55 0.30 7.04 8.43
CA THR A 55 -0.06 7.37 9.82
C THR A 55 0.76 8.54 10.37
N VAL A 56 0.17 9.29 11.31
CA VAL A 56 0.81 10.45 11.95
C VAL A 56 2.06 10.03 12.71
N GLU A 57 2.06 8.86 13.34
CA GLU A 57 3.21 8.35 14.10
C GLU A 57 4.43 8.07 13.19
N GLN A 58 4.19 7.56 11.97
CA GLN A 58 5.24 7.35 10.98
C GLN A 58 5.80 8.68 10.46
N LEU A 59 4.94 9.69 10.23
CA LEU A 59 5.41 11.04 9.92
C LEU A 59 6.25 11.61 11.08
N HIS A 60 5.81 11.44 12.33
CA HIS A 60 6.49 12.00 13.50
C HIS A 60 7.90 11.40 13.68
N ILE A 61 8.03 10.09 13.52
CA ILE A 61 9.33 9.40 13.56
C ILE A 61 10.21 9.83 12.38
N HIS A 62 9.64 9.95 11.18
CA HIS A 62 10.35 10.43 9.99
C HIS A 62 10.90 11.84 10.20
N LEU A 63 10.08 12.78 10.69
CA LEU A 63 10.51 14.14 10.99
C LEU A 63 11.67 14.15 12.00
N TRP A 64 11.59 13.33 13.04
CA TRP A 64 12.63 13.26 14.08
C TRP A 64 13.92 12.55 13.65
N LYS A 65 13.86 11.65 12.67
CA LYS A 65 15.04 10.91 12.18
C LYS A 65 15.70 11.53 10.94
N ILE A 66 14.91 12.12 10.04
CA ILE A 66 15.38 12.57 8.72
C ILE A 66 15.52 14.09 8.66
N HIS A 67 14.63 14.85 9.30
CA HIS A 67 14.56 16.32 9.22
C HIS A 67 14.96 17.04 10.52
N LYS A 68 15.67 16.34 11.41
CA LYS A 68 16.13 16.91 12.68
C LYS A 68 17.30 17.87 12.49
#